data_AF-A0AA43QQA1-F1
#
_entry.id   AF-A0AA43QQA1-F1
#
_cell.length_a   1.000
_cell.length_b   1.000
_cell.length_c   1.000
_cell.angle_alpha   90.00
_cell.angle_beta   90.00
_cell.angle_gamma   90.00
#
_symmetry.space_group_name_H-M   'P 1'
#
loop_
_entity.id
_entity.type
_entity.pdbx_description
1 polymer ?
#
loop_
_entity_poly.entity_id
_entity_poly.type
_entity_poly.pdbx_seq_one_letter_code
_entity_poly.pdbx_strand_id
1 'polypeptide(L)'
;MEAFPDEKLPPFSALSYACGNEAPTTSIICNGKTIYVTPHLYSALRTIVNLGCAANIWVAATCLNQRDNAEKSIQVPKMATIYRTANNVLAWLGPAGEDSDLVIDQSRIDQISSAASVIQGQVAYSKLVESRLPGFMDPFWPALGKLCQLAWFFRLWVVQEIALGRENFMICGERMVFYDSLAMMMRHLTRLGCTNLMRGTAERGQQDQVAGLTILAVHTLIRQ
;
A
#
# COMPACT_ATOMS: atom_id res chain seq x y z
N MET A 1 1.51 -12.32 27.69
CA MET A 1 2.11 -11.26 26.85
C MET A 1 2.45 -10.15 27.82
N GLU A 2 3.72 -9.91 28.13
CA GLU A 2 4.09 -8.83 29.06
C GLU A 2 3.78 -7.51 28.33
N ALA A 3 2.77 -6.81 28.83
CA ALA A 3 2.53 -5.43 28.44
C ALA A 3 3.78 -4.66 28.89
N PHE A 4 4.43 -3.93 27.97
CA PHE A 4 5.50 -3.00 28.36
C PHE A 4 4.92 -2.04 29.40
N PRO A 5 5.40 -2.08 30.66
CA PRO A 5 4.85 -1.28 31.73
C PRO A 5 5.40 0.14 31.59
N ASP A 6 4.57 1.10 31.14
CA ASP A 6 4.79 2.56 31.17
C ASP A 6 6.15 3.14 30.66
N GLU A 7 7.05 2.33 30.12
CA GLU A 7 8.22 2.79 29.41
C GLU A 7 7.81 3.26 28.01
N LYS A 8 8.25 4.47 27.65
CA LYS A 8 8.15 4.97 26.27
C LYS A 8 8.71 3.91 25.34
N LEU A 9 7.82 3.29 24.55
CA LEU A 9 8.22 2.36 23.50
C LEU A 9 9.35 3.01 22.69
N PRO A 10 10.43 2.28 22.37
CA PRO A 10 11.43 2.81 21.47
C PRO A 10 10.75 3.17 20.15
N PRO A 11 11.27 4.16 19.40
CA PRO A 11 10.70 4.53 18.13
C PRO A 11 10.56 3.30 17.23
N PHE A 12 9.38 3.14 16.62
CA PHE A 12 9.03 1.96 15.86
C PHE A 12 8.25 2.33 14.60
N SER A 13 8.32 1.44 13.60
CA SER A 13 7.51 1.47 12.39
C SER A 13 6.35 0.48 12.52
N ALA A 14 5.18 0.84 12.00
CA ALA A 14 4.05 -0.08 11.97
C ALA A 14 3.94 -0.75 10.59
N LEU A 15 3.87 -2.08 10.56
CA LEU A 15 3.66 -2.83 9.33
C LEU A 15 2.16 -2.87 8.97
N SER A 16 1.86 -2.57 7.71
CA SER A 16 0.57 -2.74 7.08
C SER A 16 0.74 -3.73 5.91
N TYR A 17 0.13 -4.92 5.99
CA TYR A 17 0.29 -5.96 4.96
C TYR A 17 -0.97 -6.82 4.83
N ALA A 18 -1.21 -7.40 3.66
CA ALA A 18 -2.28 -8.38 3.47
C ALA A 18 -1.94 -9.71 4.12
N CYS A 19 -2.81 -10.22 4.99
CA CYS A 19 -2.60 -11.54 5.58
C CYS A 19 -2.70 -12.62 4.50
N GLY A 20 -1.72 -13.52 4.45
CA GLY A 20 -1.81 -14.76 3.68
C GLY A 20 -2.68 -15.81 4.37
N ASN A 21 -3.11 -16.83 3.63
CA ASN A 21 -3.92 -17.95 4.13
C ASN A 21 -3.06 -19.14 4.60
N GLU A 22 -1.74 -18.95 4.67
CA GLU A 22 -0.77 -20.00 4.95
C GLU A 22 -0.68 -20.29 6.45
N ALA A 23 -0.30 -21.52 6.79
CA ALA A 23 0.02 -21.85 8.18
C ALA A 23 1.33 -21.15 8.62
N PRO A 24 1.45 -20.74 9.89
CA PRO A 24 2.73 -20.26 10.43
C PRO A 24 3.76 -21.39 10.46
N THR A 25 4.85 -21.25 9.70
CA THR A 25 5.89 -22.29 9.56
C THR A 25 7.31 -21.74 9.72
N THR A 26 7.49 -20.42 9.66
CA THR A 26 8.81 -19.78 9.74
C THR A 26 9.00 -19.13 11.09
N SER A 27 10.12 -19.40 11.77
CA SER A 27 10.41 -18.82 13.07
C SER A 27 11.06 -17.44 12.96
N ILE A 28 10.69 -16.53 13.85
CA ILE A 28 11.34 -15.23 14.07
C ILE A 28 11.53 -14.97 15.56
N ILE A 29 12.41 -14.04 15.90
CA ILE A 29 12.58 -13.57 17.28
C ILE A 29 11.73 -12.32 17.48
N CYS A 30 10.79 -12.38 18.41
CA CYS A 30 9.94 -11.27 18.84
C CYS A 30 10.14 -11.05 20.34
N ASN A 31 10.69 -9.90 20.74
CA ASN A 31 10.99 -9.56 22.13
C ASN A 31 11.76 -10.67 22.88
N GLY A 32 12.80 -11.23 22.23
CA GLY A 32 13.62 -12.30 22.78
C GLY A 32 12.97 -13.69 22.79
N LYS A 33 11.73 -13.84 22.30
CA LYS A 33 11.02 -15.12 22.21
C LYS A 33 10.89 -15.57 20.77
N THR A 34 11.14 -16.85 20.54
CA THR A 34 10.89 -17.46 19.23
C THR A 34 9.38 -17.63 19.02
N ILE A 35 8.86 -17.06 17.94
CA ILE A 35 7.48 -17.24 17.49
C ILE A 35 7.46 -17.74 16.05
N TYR A 36 6.38 -18.40 15.65
CA TYR A 36 6.17 -18.83 14.27
C TYR A 36 5.23 -17.87 13.56
N VAL A 37 5.60 -17.47 12.35
CA VAL A 37 4.85 -16.59 11.46
C VAL A 37 4.64 -17.25 10.10
N THR A 38 3.69 -16.73 9.32
CA THR A 38 3.48 -17.19 7.95
C THR A 38 4.69 -16.82 7.07
N PRO A 39 5.00 -17.62 6.04
CA PRO A 39 6.03 -17.27 5.06
C PRO A 39 5.80 -15.89 4.44
N HIS A 40 4.54 -15.51 4.19
CA HIS A 40 4.19 -14.18 3.69
C HIS A 40 4.60 -13.04 4.63
N LEU A 41 4.33 -13.15 5.93
CA LEU A 41 4.78 -12.15 6.92
C LEU A 41 6.30 -12.13 7.03
N TYR A 42 6.94 -13.30 7.02
CA TYR A 42 8.40 -13.38 7.04
C TYR A 42 9.04 -12.65 5.85
N SER A 43 8.50 -12.82 4.65
CA SER A 43 8.95 -12.10 3.45
C SER A 43 8.80 -10.58 3.61
N ALA A 44 7.65 -10.10 4.11
CA ALA A 44 7.45 -8.68 4.37
C ALA A 44 8.50 -8.11 5.35
N LEU A 45 8.72 -8.80 6.48
CA LEU A 45 9.71 -8.40 7.48
C LEU A 45 11.12 -8.40 6.91
N ARG A 46 11.49 -9.44 6.15
CA ARG A 46 12.80 -9.54 5.52
C ARG A 46 13.03 -8.41 4.53
N THR A 47 12.05 -8.07 3.70
CA THR A 47 12.13 -6.94 2.77
C THR A 47 12.37 -5.63 3.52
N ILE A 48 11.61 -5.36 4.58
CA ILE A 48 11.72 -4.13 5.37
C ILE A 48 13.11 -4.01 6.01
N VAL A 49 13.64 -5.12 6.54
CA VAL A 49 14.99 -5.16 7.12
C VAL A 49 16.05 -4.92 6.04
N ASN A 50 15.93 -5.57 4.88
CA ASN A 50 16.89 -5.41 3.77
C ASN A 50 16.93 -3.99 3.22
N LEU A 51 15.79 -3.30 3.18
CA LEU A 51 15.69 -1.90 2.76
C LEU A 51 16.21 -0.92 3.84
N GLY A 52 16.56 -1.40 5.03
CA GLY A 52 17.02 -0.55 6.13
C GLY A 52 15.91 0.35 6.68
N CYS A 53 14.64 0.03 6.46
CA CYS A 53 13.51 0.90 6.78
C CYS A 53 13.24 1.01 8.29
N ALA A 54 13.56 -0.02 9.07
CA ALA A 54 13.23 -0.03 10.50
C ALA A 54 14.10 -0.99 11.31
N ALA A 55 14.46 -0.56 12.53
CA ALA A 55 15.07 -1.42 13.54
C ALA A 55 14.02 -2.10 14.44
N ASN A 56 12.92 -1.40 14.74
CA ASN A 56 11.79 -1.90 15.52
C ASN A 56 10.52 -1.87 14.67
N ILE A 57 9.88 -3.03 14.49
CA ILE A 57 8.67 -3.16 13.67
C ILE A 57 7.55 -3.71 14.54
N TRP A 58 6.43 -3.00 14.56
CA TRP A 58 5.17 -3.49 15.12
C TRP A 58 4.34 -4.18 14.03
N VAL A 59 3.78 -5.35 14.32
CA VAL A 59 2.96 -6.13 13.39
C VAL A 59 1.67 -6.58 14.06
N ALA A 60 0.52 -6.25 13.47
CA ALA A 60 -0.79 -6.60 14.03
C ALA A 60 -1.01 -8.13 14.16
N ALA A 61 -0.53 -8.92 13.19
CA ALA A 61 -0.78 -10.37 13.13
C ALA A 61 -0.04 -11.20 14.18
N THR A 62 1.08 -10.70 14.72
CA THR A 62 1.79 -11.34 15.83
C THR A 62 1.32 -10.82 17.19
N CYS A 63 0.57 -9.70 17.20
CA CYS A 63 0.14 -9.02 18.41
C CYS A 63 -1.36 -9.24 18.77
N LEU A 64 -2.16 -9.88 17.92
CA LEU A 64 -3.58 -10.13 18.16
C LEU A 64 -3.93 -11.61 17.99
N ASN A 65 -4.47 -12.23 19.04
CA ASN A 65 -5.12 -13.53 18.88
C ASN A 65 -6.41 -13.36 18.07
N GLN A 66 -6.33 -13.55 16.75
CA GLN A 66 -7.46 -13.33 15.86
C GLN A 66 -8.65 -14.28 16.09
N ARG A 67 -8.51 -15.30 16.95
CA ARG A 67 -9.59 -16.21 17.30
C ARG A 67 -10.33 -15.81 18.58
N ASP A 68 -9.83 -14.83 19.32
CA ASP A 68 -10.44 -14.33 20.55
C ASP A 68 -11.15 -12.99 20.30
N ASN A 69 -12.48 -13.02 20.24
CA ASN A 69 -13.29 -11.81 20.05
C ASN A 69 -13.25 -10.87 21.27
N ALA A 70 -13.02 -11.39 22.48
CA ALA A 70 -12.88 -10.56 23.66
C ALA A 70 -11.55 -9.78 23.61
N GLU A 71 -10.45 -10.44 23.22
CA GLU A 71 -9.17 -9.77 23.01
C GLU A 71 -9.26 -8.71 21.89
N LYS A 72 -9.92 -9.03 20.76
CA LYS A 72 -10.16 -8.04 19.70
C LYS A 72 -10.91 -6.81 20.18
N SER A 73 -11.97 -6.99 20.98
CA SER A 73 -12.76 -5.87 21.49
C SER A 73 -11.94 -4.88 22.34
N ILE A 74 -10.88 -5.38 23.00
CA ILE A 74 -9.97 -4.57 23.82
C ILE A 74 -8.82 -4.00 22.98
N GLN A 75 -8.30 -4.75 22.02
CA GLN A 75 -7.08 -4.38 21.29
C GLN A 75 -7.35 -3.55 20.03
N VAL A 76 -8.48 -3.74 19.35
CA VAL A 76 -8.84 -2.95 18.15
C VAL A 76 -8.84 -1.44 18.44
N PRO A 77 -9.40 -0.94 19.56
CA PRO A 77 -9.28 0.48 19.92
C PRO A 77 -7.82 0.95 20.09
N LYS A 78 -6.89 0.05 20.47
CA LYS A 78 -5.47 0.37 20.67
C LYS A 78 -4.72 0.46 19.34
N MET A 79 -5.18 -0.20 18.28
CA MET A 79 -4.55 -0.13 16.94
C MET A 79 -4.47 1.31 16.44
N ALA A 80 -5.54 2.09 16.64
CA ALA A 80 -5.56 3.49 16.23
C ALA A 80 -4.45 4.31 16.90
N THR A 81 -4.21 4.08 18.20
CA THR A 81 -3.11 4.73 18.92
C THR A 81 -1.77 4.29 18.37
N ILE A 82 -1.57 2.99 18.15
CA ILE A 82 -0.30 2.43 17.67
C ILE A 82 0.11 3.04 16.32
N TYR A 83 -0.79 3.02 15.32
CA TYR A 83 -0.51 3.61 14.00
C TYR A 83 -0.26 5.12 14.09
N ARG A 84 -0.97 5.84 14.96
CA ARG A 84 -0.78 7.28 15.20
C ARG A 84 0.56 7.62 15.87
N THR A 85 1.06 6.72 16.72
CA THR A 85 2.32 6.92 17.46
C THR A 85 3.55 6.35 16.76
N ALA A 86 3.35 5.51 15.74
CA ALA A 86 4.45 5.00 14.92
C ALA A 86 5.18 6.15 14.21
N ASN A 87 6.48 6.00 14.00
CA ASN A 87 7.27 6.96 13.22
C ASN A 87 6.75 7.00 11.78
N ASN A 88 6.55 5.82 11.21
CA ASN A 88 6.00 5.64 9.88
C ASN A 88 5.22 4.32 9.80
N VAL A 89 4.38 4.25 8.77
CA VAL A 89 3.64 3.05 8.40
C VAL A 89 4.24 2.52 7.11
N LEU A 90 4.60 1.24 7.14
CA LEU A 90 5.18 0.53 6.00
C LEU A 90 4.10 -0.36 5.41
N ALA A 91 3.48 0.08 4.33
CA ALA A 91 2.52 -0.69 3.55
C ALA A 91 3.26 -1.62 2.59
N TRP A 92 3.40 -2.89 2.98
CA TRP A 92 3.97 -3.91 2.12
C TRP A 92 2.89 -4.52 1.23
N LEU A 93 3.01 -4.28 -0.07
CA LEU A 93 2.05 -4.68 -1.10
C LEU A 93 2.28 -6.11 -1.60
N GLY A 94 3.49 -6.64 -1.39
CA GLY A 94 3.89 -7.96 -1.83
C GLY A 94 5.29 -8.00 -2.45
N PRO A 95 5.73 -9.18 -2.92
CA PRO A 95 6.94 -9.31 -3.71
C PRO A 95 6.85 -8.52 -5.02
N ALA A 96 7.99 -8.34 -5.70
CA ALA A 96 8.02 -7.70 -7.02
C ALA A 96 7.16 -8.52 -8.00
N GLY A 97 6.28 -7.83 -8.73
CA GLY A 97 5.70 -8.37 -9.94
C GLY A 97 6.59 -8.05 -11.14
N GLU A 98 6.35 -8.68 -12.29
CA GLU A 98 7.12 -8.41 -13.53
C GLU A 98 7.19 -6.91 -13.87
N ASP A 99 6.11 -6.18 -13.58
CA ASP A 99 5.93 -4.78 -13.96
C ASP A 99 5.86 -3.81 -12.77
N SER A 100 6.02 -4.27 -11.52
CA SER A 100 5.80 -3.40 -10.34
C SER A 100 6.75 -2.20 -10.30
N ASP A 101 7.99 -2.41 -10.74
CA ASP A 101 9.03 -1.37 -10.79
C ASP A 101 8.72 -0.25 -11.79
N LEU A 102 7.84 -0.50 -12.76
CA LEU A 102 7.37 0.54 -13.67
C LEU A 102 6.55 1.61 -12.94
N VAL A 103 5.96 1.27 -11.79
CA VAL A 103 5.09 2.17 -11.02
C VAL A 103 5.73 2.57 -9.70
N ILE A 104 6.39 1.63 -9.01
CA ILE A 104 7.05 1.86 -7.72
C ILE A 104 8.44 2.47 -7.96
N ASP A 105 8.43 3.64 -8.57
CA ASP A 105 9.59 4.50 -8.80
C ASP A 105 9.22 5.93 -8.42
N GLN A 106 9.84 6.45 -7.36
CA GLN A 106 9.52 7.76 -6.81
C GLN A 106 9.72 8.89 -7.84
N SER A 107 10.81 8.83 -8.61
CA SER A 107 11.12 9.84 -9.61
C SER A 107 10.09 9.87 -10.73
N ARG A 108 9.62 8.69 -11.16
CA ARG A 108 8.58 8.57 -12.19
C ARG A 108 7.23 9.06 -11.68
N ILE A 109 6.85 8.71 -10.45
CA ILE A 109 5.63 9.21 -9.81
C ILE A 109 5.64 10.74 -9.75
N ASP A 110 6.73 11.34 -9.27
CA ASP A 110 6.84 12.79 -9.12
C ASP A 110 6.82 13.51 -10.47
N GLN A 111 7.45 12.94 -11.51
CA GLN A 111 7.40 13.46 -12.87
C GLN A 111 5.97 13.46 -13.43
N ILE A 112 5.27 12.33 -13.35
CA ILE A 112 3.89 12.19 -13.84
C ILE A 112 2.96 13.11 -13.07
N SER A 113 3.08 13.13 -11.74
CA SER A 113 2.27 13.98 -10.86
C SER A 113 2.45 15.46 -11.20
N SER A 114 3.71 15.92 -11.34
CA SER A 114 4.04 17.31 -11.69
C SER A 114 3.49 17.70 -13.06
N ALA A 115 3.69 16.86 -14.07
CA ALA A 115 3.15 17.09 -15.41
C ALA A 115 1.61 17.15 -15.41
N ALA A 116 0.97 16.23 -14.69
CA ALA A 116 -0.48 16.16 -14.61
C ALA A 116 -1.10 17.34 -13.85
N SER A 117 -0.38 17.91 -12.87
CA SER A 117 -0.88 18.98 -11.99
C SER A 117 -1.28 20.26 -12.74
N VAL A 118 -0.61 20.58 -13.85
CA VAL A 118 -0.80 21.83 -14.61
C VAL A 118 -1.82 21.72 -15.75
N ILE A 119 -2.23 20.50 -16.12
CA ILE A 119 -3.19 20.27 -17.20
C ILE A 119 -4.60 20.52 -16.67
N GLN A 120 -5.39 21.33 -17.38
CA GLN A 120 -6.79 21.59 -17.03
C GLN A 120 -7.74 20.65 -17.81
N GLY A 121 -8.81 20.21 -17.14
CA GLY A 121 -9.81 19.32 -17.75
C GLY A 121 -9.29 17.91 -18.05
N GLN A 122 -9.96 17.22 -18.98
CA GLN A 122 -9.55 15.90 -19.45
C GLN A 122 -8.51 16.02 -20.57
N VAL A 123 -7.63 15.02 -20.68
CA VAL A 123 -6.61 14.96 -21.73
C VAL A 123 -7.01 13.94 -22.81
N ALA A 124 -6.92 14.34 -24.07
CA ALA A 124 -7.09 13.41 -25.18
C ALA A 124 -5.89 12.44 -25.23
N TYR A 125 -6.12 11.16 -25.52
CA TYR A 125 -5.05 10.14 -25.53
C TYR A 125 -3.92 10.46 -26.51
N SER A 126 -4.21 11.15 -27.62
CA SER A 126 -3.20 11.61 -28.58
C SER A 126 -2.25 12.67 -28.01
N LYS A 127 -2.65 13.40 -26.96
CA LYS A 127 -1.87 14.48 -26.35
C LYS A 127 -1.10 14.06 -25.09
N LEU A 128 -1.13 12.78 -24.71
CA LEU A 128 -0.47 12.30 -23.48
C LEU A 128 1.03 12.61 -23.50
N VAL A 129 1.72 12.24 -24.58
CA VAL A 129 3.19 12.44 -24.72
C VAL A 129 3.54 13.92 -24.75
N GLU A 130 2.80 14.74 -25.51
CA GLU A 130 2.97 16.20 -25.55
C GLU A 130 2.80 16.83 -24.16
N SER A 131 1.90 16.26 -23.36
CA SER A 131 1.64 16.68 -21.99
C SER A 131 2.61 16.08 -20.96
N ARG A 132 3.68 15.41 -21.42
CA ARG A 132 4.68 14.72 -20.57
C ARG A 132 4.09 13.63 -19.68
N LEU A 133 2.99 13.02 -20.10
CA LEU A 133 2.40 11.84 -19.47
C LEU A 133 2.84 10.57 -20.23
N PRO A 134 2.76 9.39 -19.58
CA PRO A 134 2.99 8.12 -20.26
C PRO A 134 2.09 8.01 -21.50
N GLY A 135 2.69 7.66 -22.64
CA GLY A 135 1.95 7.51 -23.90
C GLY A 135 0.85 6.45 -23.79
N PHE A 136 -0.09 6.46 -24.74
CA PHE A 136 -1.22 5.53 -24.72
C PHE A 136 -0.79 4.05 -24.63
N MET A 137 0.33 3.68 -25.27
CA MET A 137 0.89 2.32 -25.28
C MET A 137 1.96 2.08 -24.20
N ASP A 138 2.17 3.02 -23.28
CA ASP A 138 3.18 2.86 -22.23
C ASP A 138 2.77 1.73 -21.26
N PRO A 139 3.67 0.76 -20.96
CA PRO A 139 3.38 -0.34 -20.04
C PRO A 139 3.10 0.11 -18.60
N PHE A 140 3.39 1.37 -18.26
CA PHE A 140 2.97 1.99 -17.01
C PHE A 140 1.49 1.82 -16.70
N TRP A 141 0.61 1.99 -17.69
CA TRP A 141 -0.82 1.94 -17.43
C TRP A 141 -1.32 0.57 -16.96
N PRO A 142 -1.07 -0.53 -17.69
CA PRO A 142 -1.44 -1.86 -17.20
C PRO A 142 -0.70 -2.22 -15.91
N ALA A 143 0.55 -1.80 -15.73
CA ALA A 143 1.28 -2.01 -14.48
C ALA A 143 0.61 -1.31 -13.29
N LEU A 144 0.15 -0.08 -13.46
CA LEU A 144 -0.60 0.68 -12.46
C LEU A 144 -1.95 0.01 -12.15
N GLY A 145 -2.63 -0.50 -13.18
CA GLY A 145 -3.84 -1.30 -13.03
C GLY A 145 -3.62 -2.55 -12.17
N LYS A 146 -2.58 -3.34 -12.48
CA LYS A 146 -2.19 -4.53 -11.70
C LYS A 146 -1.85 -4.16 -10.25
N LEU A 147 -1.12 -3.06 -10.04
CA LEU A 147 -0.76 -2.59 -8.70
C LEU A 147 -2.02 -2.29 -7.86
N CYS A 148 -2.99 -1.55 -8.41
CA CYS A 148 -4.24 -1.23 -7.72
C CYS A 148 -5.12 -2.45 -7.43
N GLN A 149 -4.84 -3.60 -8.04
CA GLN A 149 -5.54 -4.86 -7.80
C GLN A 149 -4.86 -5.73 -6.73
N LEU A 150 -3.74 -5.31 -6.16
CA LEU A 150 -3.08 -6.04 -5.08
C LEU A 150 -3.98 -6.13 -3.85
N ALA A 151 -3.98 -7.30 -3.20
CA ALA A 151 -4.87 -7.64 -2.08
C ALA A 151 -4.86 -6.60 -0.94
N TRP A 152 -3.73 -5.92 -0.75
CA TRP A 152 -3.60 -4.85 0.23
C TRP A 152 -4.67 -3.76 0.08
N PHE A 153 -4.99 -3.34 -1.16
CA PHE A 153 -5.97 -2.28 -1.42
C PHE A 153 -7.41 -2.65 -1.06
N PHE A 154 -7.71 -3.93 -0.87
CA PHE A 154 -9.06 -4.42 -0.54
C PHE A 154 -9.24 -4.75 0.95
N ARG A 155 -8.24 -4.47 1.78
CA ARG A 155 -8.31 -4.70 3.22
C ARG A 155 -9.18 -3.63 3.88
N LEU A 156 -10.14 -4.07 4.71
CA LEU A 156 -11.01 -3.18 5.48
C LEU A 156 -10.26 -2.18 6.36
N TRP A 157 -9.11 -2.59 6.93
CA TRP A 157 -8.40 -1.79 7.93
C TRP A 157 -7.37 -0.81 7.35
N VAL A 158 -7.00 -0.95 6.07
CA VAL A 158 -5.92 -0.14 5.46
C VAL A 158 -6.14 1.36 5.60
N VAL A 159 -7.39 1.78 5.61
CA VAL A 159 -7.76 3.17 5.75
C VAL A 159 -7.35 3.73 7.10
N GLN A 160 -7.63 3.01 8.19
CA GLN A 160 -7.22 3.44 9.52
C GLN A 160 -5.70 3.41 9.65
N GLU A 161 -5.05 2.40 9.06
CA GLU A 161 -3.59 2.25 9.10
C GLU A 161 -2.89 3.43 8.43
N ILE A 162 -3.33 3.84 7.24
CA ILE A 162 -2.73 4.94 6.47
C ILE A 162 -3.19 6.32 6.94
N ALA A 163 -4.48 6.50 7.23
CA ALA A 163 -4.99 7.82 7.65
C ALA A 163 -4.45 8.25 9.03
N LEU A 164 -4.08 7.29 9.89
CA LEU A 164 -3.51 7.59 11.20
C LEU A 164 -1.98 7.67 11.18
N GLY A 165 -1.33 7.11 10.16
CA GLY A 165 0.12 7.17 9.99
C GLY A 165 0.61 8.60 9.74
N ARG A 166 1.73 8.96 10.37
CA ARG A 166 2.37 10.27 10.17
C ARG A 166 3.09 10.36 8.83
N GLU A 167 3.83 9.31 8.51
CA GLU A 167 4.52 9.12 7.24
C GLU A 167 4.20 7.72 6.73
N ASN A 168 3.75 7.61 5.49
CA ASN A 168 3.27 6.36 4.92
C ASN A 168 4.11 5.99 3.70
N PHE A 169 4.74 4.81 3.75
CA PHE A 169 5.53 4.27 2.65
C PHE A 169 4.81 3.08 2.04
N MET A 170 4.86 2.98 0.71
CA MET A 170 4.40 1.80 -0.01
C MET A 170 5.61 1.03 -0.52
N ILE A 171 5.67 -0.26 -0.20
CA ILE A 171 6.77 -1.15 -0.54
C ILE A 171 6.23 -2.27 -1.42
N CYS A 172 6.86 -2.49 -2.57
CA CYS A 172 6.58 -3.64 -3.43
C CYS A 172 7.91 -4.16 -3.96
N GLY A 173 8.17 -5.45 -3.79
CA GLY A 173 9.49 -6.00 -4.08
C GLY A 173 10.57 -5.33 -3.24
N GLU A 174 11.59 -4.80 -3.91
CA GLU A 174 12.72 -4.08 -3.28
C GLU A 174 12.64 -2.56 -3.50
N ARG A 175 11.47 -2.05 -3.89
CA ARG A 175 11.25 -0.64 -4.14
C ARG A 175 10.30 -0.05 -3.11
N MET A 176 10.48 1.24 -2.82
CA MET A 176 9.70 1.98 -1.86
C MET A 176 9.38 3.37 -2.40
N VAL A 177 8.15 3.83 -2.19
CA VAL A 177 7.68 5.17 -2.56
C VAL A 177 6.82 5.77 -1.45
N PHE A 178 6.66 7.09 -1.43
CA PHE A 178 5.72 7.75 -0.54
C PHE A 178 4.28 7.49 -1.00
N TYR A 179 3.41 7.09 -0.06
CA TYR A 179 1.99 6.90 -0.32
C TYR A 179 1.35 8.18 -0.87
N ASP A 180 1.68 9.34 -0.29
CA ASP A 180 1.07 10.61 -0.66
C ASP A 180 1.43 11.03 -2.09
N SER A 181 2.65 10.73 -2.55
CA SER A 181 3.06 10.97 -3.94
C SER A 181 2.23 10.10 -4.89
N LEU A 182 2.09 8.80 -4.61
CA LEU A 182 1.27 7.90 -5.43
C LEU A 182 -0.21 8.32 -5.43
N ALA A 183 -0.76 8.64 -4.25
CA ALA A 183 -2.13 9.10 -4.12
C ALA A 183 -2.35 10.41 -4.89
N MET A 184 -1.44 11.38 -4.80
CA MET A 184 -1.52 12.63 -5.56
C MET A 184 -1.47 12.41 -7.07
N MET A 185 -0.56 11.56 -7.54
CA MET A 185 -0.50 11.17 -8.95
C MET A 185 -1.83 10.53 -9.40
N MET A 186 -2.38 9.59 -8.63
CA MET A 186 -3.66 8.94 -8.92
C MET A 186 -4.83 9.94 -8.99
N ARG A 187 -4.86 10.93 -8.10
CA ARG A 187 -5.87 12.00 -8.13
C ARG A 187 -5.78 12.82 -9.41
N HIS A 188 -4.57 13.18 -9.82
CA HIS A 188 -4.38 13.90 -11.08
C HIS A 188 -4.80 13.06 -12.29
N LEU A 189 -4.36 11.80 -12.37
CA LEU A 189 -4.73 10.90 -13.48
C LEU A 189 -6.24 10.66 -13.57
N THR A 190 -6.92 10.57 -12.44
CA THR A 190 -8.40 10.46 -12.38
C THR A 190 -9.05 11.73 -12.93
N ARG A 191 -8.60 12.91 -12.50
CA ARG A 191 -9.09 14.20 -12.99
C ARG A 191 -8.91 14.35 -14.51
N LEU A 192 -7.81 13.82 -15.05
CA LEU A 192 -7.50 13.89 -16.48
C LEU A 192 -8.27 12.86 -17.33
N GLY A 193 -9.02 11.93 -16.72
CA GLY A 193 -9.73 10.86 -17.44
C GLY A 193 -8.83 9.71 -17.92
N CYS A 194 -7.64 9.56 -17.34
CA CYS A 194 -6.65 8.56 -17.75
C CYS A 194 -6.90 7.16 -17.13
N THR A 195 -7.86 7.02 -16.22
CA THR A 195 -8.08 5.75 -15.49
C THR A 195 -8.45 4.57 -16.38
N ASN A 196 -9.08 4.83 -17.53
CA ASN A 196 -9.41 3.79 -18.51
C ASN A 196 -8.17 3.17 -19.18
N LEU A 197 -7.02 3.86 -19.13
CA LEU A 197 -5.76 3.34 -19.66
C LEU A 197 -5.21 2.22 -18.78
N MET A 198 -5.56 2.20 -17.49
CA MET A 198 -5.12 1.16 -16.55
C MET A 198 -5.66 -0.23 -16.90
N ARG A 199 -6.76 -0.28 -17.67
CA ARG A 199 -7.27 -1.53 -18.24
C ARG A 199 -6.40 -1.88 -19.44
N GLY A 200 -5.60 -2.93 -19.29
CA GLY A 200 -4.70 -3.42 -20.33
C GLY A 200 -5.42 -3.64 -21.67
N THR A 201 -4.67 -3.57 -22.77
CA THR A 201 -5.22 -3.69 -24.13
C THR A 201 -5.93 -5.02 -24.38
N ALA A 202 -5.60 -6.08 -23.64
CA ALA A 202 -6.18 -7.42 -23.77
C ALA A 202 -7.62 -7.55 -23.25
N GLU A 203 -8.09 -6.68 -22.34
CA GLU A 203 -9.41 -6.79 -21.71
C GLU A 203 -10.52 -6.02 -22.45
N ARG A 204 -10.19 -5.26 -23.50
CA ARG A 204 -11.19 -4.45 -24.23
C ARG A 204 -12.00 -5.25 -25.26
N GLY A 205 -11.65 -6.51 -25.52
CA GLY A 205 -12.35 -7.39 -26.48
C GLY A 205 -13.59 -8.10 -25.92
N GLN A 206 -13.84 -8.03 -24.61
CA GLN A 206 -14.96 -8.74 -23.99
C GLN A 206 -15.68 -7.88 -22.96
N GLN A 207 -16.84 -7.40 -23.41
CA GLN A 207 -18.01 -6.98 -22.63
C GLN A 207 -18.01 -5.59 -21.96
N ASP A 208 -18.86 -4.75 -22.55
CA ASP A 208 -19.62 -3.62 -21.99
C ASP A 208 -20.50 -3.99 -20.76
N GLN A 209 -20.00 -4.79 -19.80
CA GLN A 209 -20.77 -5.15 -18.59
C GLN A 209 -20.04 -4.97 -17.25
N VAL A 210 -18.84 -4.37 -17.23
CA VAL A 210 -18.19 -3.95 -15.96
C VAL A 210 -18.11 -2.42 -15.87
N ALA A 211 -19.25 -1.77 -16.14
CA ALA A 211 -19.54 -0.42 -15.68
C ALA A 211 -20.03 -0.53 -14.22
N GLY A 212 -19.11 -0.52 -13.26
CA GLY A 212 -19.50 -0.66 -11.85
C GLY A 212 -18.39 -0.71 -10.80
N LEU A 213 -17.11 -0.70 -11.17
CA LEU A 213 -16.02 -0.51 -10.21
C LEU A 213 -15.45 0.90 -10.36
N THR A 214 -16.26 1.87 -9.95
CA THR A 214 -15.75 3.20 -9.61
C THR A 214 -14.73 3.00 -8.49
N ILE A 215 -13.49 3.42 -8.72
CA ILE A 215 -12.41 3.49 -7.72
C ILE A 215 -12.84 4.55 -6.68
N LEU A 216 -13.81 4.22 -5.83
CA LEU A 216 -14.33 5.05 -4.75
C LEU A 216 -13.55 4.80 -3.44
N ALA A 217 -12.78 3.72 -3.34
CA ALA A 217 -12.09 3.35 -2.11
C ALA A 217 -10.93 4.30 -1.73
N VAL A 218 -10.22 4.88 -2.70
CA VAL A 218 -9.06 5.75 -2.39
C VAL A 218 -9.49 7.18 -2.02
N HIS A 219 -10.60 7.66 -2.56
CA HIS A 219 -11.00 9.07 -2.43
C HIS A 219 -11.92 9.36 -1.24
N THR A 220 -12.69 8.37 -0.77
CA THR A 220 -13.77 8.63 0.20
C THR A 220 -13.30 8.65 1.66
N LEU A 221 -12.04 8.32 1.94
CA LEU A 221 -11.57 8.09 3.31
C LEU A 221 -10.49 9.06 3.81
N ILE A 222 -10.18 10.11 3.03
CA ILE A 222 -9.25 11.20 3.43
C ILE A 222 -10.01 12.47 3.89
N ARG A 223 -11.33 12.38 4.09
CA ARG A 223 -12.11 13.49 4.67
C ARG A 223 -13.07 12.98 5.74
N GLN A 224 -12.59 12.93 6.99
CA GLN A 224 -13.29 13.43 8.19
C GLN A 224 -12.25 13.89 9.21
#